data_AF-A0A7U6QNT3-F1
#
_entry.id   AF-A0A7U6QNT3-F1
#
_cell.length_a   1.000
_cell.length_b   1.000
_cell.length_c   1.000
_cell.angle_alpha   90.00
_cell.angle_beta   90.00
_cell.angle_gamma   90.00
#
_symmetry.space_group_name_H-M   'P 1'
#
loop_
_entity.id
_entity.type
_entity.pdbx_description
1 polymer ?
#
loop_
_entity_poly.entity_id
_entity_poly.type
_entity_poly.pdbx_seq_one_letter_code
_entity_poly.pdbx_strand_id
1 'polypeptide(L)'
;MAAMDWVDLYALAVNEENANGGKVVTAPTNGAAGIIPAVLHYYRDFLPNYSQDGVRKFLLNATAIGSLIKQNASISGAEVGCQGEVGSACAMAGSALAEIMNGTPAKCLNAAEIGIEHNLGLTCDPIGGLVQVPCIERNAMGRSKLSTQHV
;
A
#
# COMPACT_ATOMS: atom_id res chain seq x y z
N MET A 1 -7.91 20.67 -4.48
CA MET A 1 -7.85 19.19 -4.47
C MET A 1 -7.64 18.76 -3.04
N ALA A 2 -8.44 17.83 -2.52
CA ALA A 2 -8.23 17.30 -1.18
C ALA A 2 -6.93 16.47 -1.15
N ALA A 3 -6.26 16.37 -0.01
CA ALA A 3 -5.00 15.59 0.11
C ALA A 3 -5.18 14.12 -0.35
N MET A 4 -6.40 13.59 -0.20
CA MET A 4 -6.75 12.23 -0.61
C MET A 4 -6.85 12.07 -2.15
N ASP A 5 -7.21 13.12 -2.88
CA ASP A 5 -7.24 13.07 -4.36
C ASP A 5 -5.82 12.92 -4.94
N TRP A 6 -4.81 13.46 -4.26
CA TRP A 6 -3.41 13.29 -4.64
C TRP A 6 -2.92 11.86 -4.42
N VAL A 7 -3.38 11.20 -3.35
CA VAL A 7 -3.07 9.78 -3.11
C VAL A 7 -3.61 8.92 -4.24
N ASP A 8 -4.85 9.16 -4.68
CA ASP A 8 -5.42 8.48 -5.84
C ASP A 8 -4.59 8.75 -7.10
N LEU A 9 -4.27 10.02 -7.37
CA LEU A 9 -3.48 10.38 -8.53
C LEU A 9 -2.15 9.62 -8.59
N TYR A 10 -1.43 9.55 -7.47
CA TYR A 10 -0.15 8.84 -7.42
C TYR A 10 -0.31 7.33 -7.60
N ALA A 11 -1.32 6.72 -6.98
CA ALA A 11 -1.57 5.29 -7.10
C ALA A 11 -1.97 4.92 -8.54
N LEU A 12 -2.86 5.69 -9.15
CA LEU A 12 -3.29 5.52 -10.54
C LEU A 12 -2.11 5.68 -11.50
N ALA A 13 -1.32 6.74 -11.36
CA ALA A 13 -0.17 6.99 -12.24
C ALA A 13 0.83 5.82 -12.25
N VAL A 14 1.15 5.25 -11.09
CA VAL A 14 2.07 4.11 -11.00
C VAL A 14 1.47 2.85 -11.62
N ASN A 15 0.18 2.58 -11.37
CA ASN A 15 -0.48 1.38 -11.88
C ASN A 15 -0.78 1.47 -13.39
N GLU A 16 -1.01 2.66 -13.93
CA GLU A 16 -1.10 2.91 -15.38
C GLU A 16 0.26 2.72 -16.06
N GLU A 17 1.35 3.22 -15.46
CA GLU A 17 2.71 2.96 -15.95
C GLU A 17 3.03 1.46 -15.96
N ASN A 18 2.62 0.74 -14.90
CA ASN A 18 2.73 -0.72 -14.85
C ASN A 18 1.93 -1.41 -15.96
N ALA A 19 0.68 -0.99 -16.16
CA ALA A 19 -0.18 -1.54 -17.21
C ALA A 19 0.36 -1.27 -18.63
N ASN A 20 1.12 -0.19 -18.80
CA ASN A 20 1.77 0.19 -20.06
C ASN A 20 3.13 -0.51 -20.29
N GLY A 21 3.56 -1.39 -19.38
CA GLY A 21 4.86 -2.09 -19.48
C GLY A 21 6.06 -1.19 -19.15
N GLY A 22 5.82 -0.12 -18.40
CA GLY A 22 6.84 0.80 -17.92
C GLY A 22 7.76 0.21 -16.85
N LYS A 23 8.64 1.06 -16.30
CA LYS A 23 9.53 0.64 -15.21
C LYS A 23 8.81 0.76 -13.87
N VAL A 24 8.73 -0.34 -13.13
CA VAL A 24 7.99 -0.43 -11.87
C VAL A 24 8.85 -1.04 -10.78
N VAL A 25 8.65 -0.60 -9.54
CA VAL A 25 9.22 -1.21 -8.34
C VAL A 25 8.12 -2.00 -7.64
N THR A 26 8.38 -3.28 -7.36
CA THR A 26 7.44 -4.17 -6.66
C THR A 26 7.17 -3.68 -5.24
N ALA A 27 5.90 -3.65 -4.81
CA ALA A 27 5.55 -3.22 -3.46
C ALA A 27 4.26 -3.86 -2.89
N PRO A 28 4.21 -5.19 -2.63
CA PRO A 28 5.29 -6.16 -2.79
C PRO A 28 5.28 -6.88 -4.15
N THR A 29 4.27 -6.63 -4.99
CA THR A 29 4.20 -7.13 -6.38
C THR A 29 3.97 -5.96 -7.33
N ASN A 30 4.06 -6.22 -8.64
CA ASN A 30 3.76 -5.21 -9.66
C ASN A 30 2.29 -4.76 -9.61
N GLY A 31 1.37 -5.68 -9.32
CA GLY A 31 -0.06 -5.37 -9.24
C GLY A 31 -0.44 -4.43 -8.09
N ALA A 32 0.38 -4.36 -7.04
CA ALA A 32 0.18 -3.50 -5.86
C ALA A 32 1.18 -2.34 -5.76
N ALA A 33 1.93 -2.06 -6.85
CA ALA A 33 3.07 -1.17 -6.83
C ALA A 33 2.74 0.30 -6.52
N GLY A 34 1.49 0.75 -6.72
CA GLY A 34 1.11 2.14 -6.55
C GLY A 34 0.91 2.58 -5.09
N ILE A 35 0.64 1.66 -4.17
CA ILE A 35 0.22 2.01 -2.79
C ILE A 35 1.36 2.63 -1.98
N ILE A 36 2.51 1.97 -1.91
CA ILE A 36 3.68 2.45 -1.16
C ILE A 36 4.14 3.84 -1.64
N PRO A 37 4.39 4.09 -2.94
CA PRO A 37 4.77 5.41 -3.40
C PRO A 37 3.66 6.45 -3.17
N ALA A 38 2.38 6.11 -3.35
CA ALA A 38 1.29 7.05 -3.11
C ALA A 38 1.24 7.56 -1.65
N VAL A 39 1.40 6.65 -0.68
CA VAL A 39 1.44 7.02 0.75
C VAL A 39 2.74 7.75 1.11
N LEU A 40 3.86 7.36 0.50
CA LEU A 40 5.13 8.07 0.70
C LEU A 40 5.10 9.49 0.13
N HIS A 41 4.44 9.69 -1.00
CA HIS A 41 4.19 11.03 -1.56
C HIS A 41 3.24 11.84 -0.67
N TYR A 42 2.24 11.21 -0.05
CA TYR A 42 1.43 11.88 0.96
C TYR A 42 2.27 12.37 2.15
N TYR A 43 3.18 11.53 2.66
CA TYR A 43 4.13 11.94 3.69
C TYR A 43 4.97 13.15 3.25
N ARG A 44 5.48 13.13 2.02
CA ARG A 44 6.30 14.22 1.47
C ARG A 44 5.53 15.54 1.34
N ASP A 45 4.30 15.49 0.83
CA ASP A 45 3.60 16.68 0.37
C ASP A 45 2.68 17.30 1.44
N PHE A 46 2.19 16.49 2.38
CA PHE A 46 1.14 16.93 3.33
C PHE A 46 1.53 16.87 4.80
N LEU A 47 2.60 16.15 5.17
CA LEU A 47 3.05 16.12 6.56
C LEU A 47 4.21 17.10 6.79
N PRO A 48 4.17 17.89 7.89
CA PRO A 48 5.15 18.94 8.14
C PRO A 48 6.54 18.39 8.55
N ASN A 49 6.63 17.11 8.90
CA ASN A 49 7.84 16.45 9.39
C ASN A 49 8.55 15.62 8.31
N TYR A 50 8.38 15.94 7.02
CA TYR A 50 9.08 15.26 5.94
C TYR A 50 10.61 15.34 6.12
N SER A 51 11.28 14.19 6.02
CA SER A 51 12.73 14.09 6.05
C SER A 51 13.20 12.81 5.34
N GLN A 52 14.45 12.81 4.87
CA GLN A 52 15.06 11.62 4.27
C GLN A 52 15.18 10.46 5.26
N ASP A 53 15.42 10.75 6.54
CA ASP A 53 15.43 9.72 7.59
C ASP A 53 14.02 9.16 7.83
N GLY A 54 12.99 10.00 7.73
CA GLY A 54 11.60 9.53 7.72
C GLY A 54 11.31 8.62 6.52
N VAL A 55 11.78 8.95 5.32
CA VAL A 55 11.63 8.04 4.16
C VAL A 55 12.28 6.69 4.43
N ARG A 56 13.48 6.66 5.02
CA ARG A 56 14.15 5.40 5.40
C ARG A 56 13.33 4.62 6.44
N LYS A 57 12.85 5.28 7.49
CA LYS A 57 12.00 4.66 8.52
C LYS A 57 10.72 4.08 7.91
N PHE A 58 10.05 4.84 7.05
CA PHE A 58 8.85 4.40 6.35
C PHE A 58 9.11 3.10 5.57
N LEU A 59 10.17 3.08 4.74
CA LEU A 59 10.50 1.91 3.93
C LEU A 59 10.93 0.71 4.79
N LEU A 60 11.67 0.93 5.88
CA LEU A 60 12.07 -0.13 6.81
C LEU A 60 10.86 -0.73 7.54
N ASN A 61 9.94 0.10 8.01
CA ASN A 61 8.70 -0.36 8.63
C ASN A 61 7.84 -1.17 7.66
N ALA A 62 7.57 -0.61 6.47
CA ALA A 62 6.83 -1.30 5.42
C ALA A 62 7.46 -2.66 5.10
N THR A 63 8.79 -2.73 5.01
CA THR A 63 9.54 -3.97 4.80
C THR A 63 9.37 -4.96 5.95
N ALA A 64 9.37 -4.49 7.21
CA ALA A 64 9.15 -5.34 8.37
C ALA A 64 7.76 -5.99 8.34
N ILE A 65 6.70 -5.21 8.05
CA ILE A 65 5.33 -5.76 7.90
C ILE A 65 5.23 -6.72 6.73
N GLY A 66 5.78 -6.37 5.56
CA GLY A 66 5.80 -7.25 4.40
C GLY A 66 6.52 -8.57 4.70
N SER A 67 7.60 -8.51 5.47
CA SER A 67 8.34 -9.69 5.92
C SER A 67 7.52 -10.56 6.88
N LEU A 68 6.82 -9.96 7.84
CA LEU A 68 5.93 -10.68 8.74
C LEU A 68 4.80 -11.39 7.97
N ILE A 69 4.18 -10.72 7.00
CA ILE A 69 3.15 -11.33 6.17
C ILE A 69 3.74 -12.50 5.37
N LYS A 70 4.88 -12.30 4.70
CA LYS A 70 5.51 -13.35 3.87
C LYS A 70 6.01 -14.55 4.69
N GLN A 71 6.44 -14.35 5.92
CA GLN A 71 6.86 -15.45 6.80
C GLN A 71 5.68 -16.34 7.23
N ASN A 72 4.48 -15.77 7.35
CA ASN A 72 3.30 -16.48 7.85
C ASN A 72 2.30 -16.89 6.76
N ALA A 73 2.37 -16.29 5.57
CA ALA A 73 1.46 -16.52 4.46
C ALA A 73 2.11 -16.20 3.11
N SER A 74 1.43 -16.53 2.01
CA SER A 74 1.84 -16.05 0.71
C SER A 74 1.46 -14.58 0.49
N ILE A 75 2.23 -13.92 -0.37
CA ILE A 75 1.95 -12.58 -0.93
C ILE A 75 1.59 -12.64 -2.41
N SER A 76 1.49 -13.86 -2.97
CA SER A 76 1.18 -14.07 -4.38
C SER A 76 -0.33 -13.96 -4.60
N GLY A 77 -0.72 -13.06 -5.51
CA GLY A 77 -2.11 -12.95 -5.96
C GLY A 77 -2.67 -14.27 -6.49
N ALA A 78 -1.81 -15.09 -7.10
CA ALA A 78 -2.18 -16.39 -7.65
C ALA A 78 -2.42 -17.47 -6.59
N GLU A 79 -1.85 -17.33 -5.38
CA GLU A 79 -1.96 -18.36 -4.32
C GLU A 79 -3.02 -18.02 -3.28
N VAL A 80 -3.12 -16.74 -2.91
CA VAL A 80 -4.00 -16.30 -1.80
C VAL A 80 -4.95 -15.17 -2.22
N GLY A 81 -5.03 -14.86 -3.50
CA GLY A 81 -5.83 -13.74 -4.00
C GLY A 81 -5.15 -12.38 -3.80
N CYS A 82 -5.80 -11.32 -4.29
CA CYS A 82 -5.29 -9.96 -4.26
C CYS A 82 -5.14 -9.39 -2.83
N GLN A 83 -5.76 -10.02 -1.82
CA GLN A 83 -5.45 -9.75 -0.41
C GLN A 83 -3.95 -9.95 -0.08
N GLY A 84 -3.27 -10.89 -0.73
CA GLY A 84 -1.84 -11.12 -0.55
C GLY A 84 -0.96 -10.06 -1.21
N GLU A 85 -1.51 -9.30 -2.17
CA GLU A 85 -0.78 -8.26 -2.91
C GLU A 85 -1.18 -6.88 -2.42
N VAL A 86 -2.39 -6.44 -2.78
CA VAL A 86 -2.96 -5.13 -2.42
C VAL A 86 -3.21 -5.06 -0.92
N GLY A 87 -3.72 -6.14 -0.31
CA GLY A 87 -3.92 -6.18 1.14
C GLY A 87 -2.61 -6.05 1.92
N SER A 88 -1.58 -6.81 1.52
CA SER A 88 -0.23 -6.66 2.09
C SER A 88 0.31 -5.25 1.90
N ALA A 89 0.20 -4.67 0.71
CA ALA A 89 0.68 -3.32 0.44
C ALA A 89 -0.03 -2.26 1.30
N CYS A 90 -1.35 -2.39 1.50
CA CYS A 90 -2.11 -1.53 2.42
C CYS A 90 -1.64 -1.66 3.87
N ALA A 91 -1.40 -2.89 4.35
CA ALA A 91 -0.88 -3.13 5.70
C ALA A 91 0.52 -2.54 5.88
N MET A 92 1.41 -2.74 4.90
CA MET A 92 2.75 -2.18 4.87
C MET A 92 2.72 -0.65 4.92
N ALA A 93 1.92 -0.01 4.08
CA ALA A 93 1.83 1.44 4.00
C ALA A 93 1.17 2.06 5.23
N GLY A 94 0.11 1.43 5.77
CA GLY A 94 -0.58 1.89 6.98
C GLY A 94 0.33 1.88 8.21
N SER A 95 1.05 0.77 8.42
CA SER A 95 2.01 0.67 9.53
C SER A 95 3.14 1.69 9.42
N ALA A 96 3.66 1.88 8.21
CA ALA A 96 4.74 2.82 7.95
C ALA A 96 4.28 4.26 8.18
N LEU A 97 3.09 4.63 7.72
CA LEU A 97 2.51 5.95 7.98
C LEU A 97 2.28 6.18 9.49
N ALA A 98 1.79 5.16 10.21
CA ALA A 98 1.63 5.22 11.66
C ALA A 98 2.97 5.47 12.38
N GLU A 99 4.07 4.82 11.95
CA GLU A 99 5.40 5.09 12.51
C GLU A 99 5.84 6.55 12.25
N ILE A 100 5.62 7.07 11.04
CA ILE A 100 5.94 8.45 10.68
C ILE A 100 5.14 9.48 11.48
N MET A 101 3.94 9.11 11.90
CA MET A 101 3.09 9.90 12.80
C MET A 101 3.42 9.69 14.29
N ASN A 102 4.58 9.09 14.59
CA ASN A 102 5.06 8.77 15.94
C ASN A 102 4.18 7.74 16.69
N GLY A 103 3.57 6.82 15.96
CA GLY A 103 2.87 5.67 16.52
C GLY A 103 3.81 4.75 17.30
N THR A 104 3.29 4.12 18.36
CA THR A 104 4.00 3.03 19.05
C THR A 104 3.97 1.77 18.18
N PRO A 105 4.86 0.77 18.42
CA PRO A 105 4.79 -0.51 17.71
C PRO A 105 3.40 -1.15 17.71
N ALA A 106 2.66 -1.02 18.81
CA ALA A 106 1.27 -1.50 18.90
C ALA A 106 0.33 -0.76 17.94
N LYS A 107 0.44 0.57 17.82
CA LYS A 107 -0.33 1.35 16.85
C LYS A 107 0.06 1.02 15.41
N CYS A 108 1.35 0.82 15.14
CA CYS A 108 1.82 0.41 13.82
C CYS A 108 1.25 -0.96 13.42
N LEU A 109 1.21 -1.92 14.35
CA LEU A 109 0.61 -3.23 14.09
C LEU A 109 -0.91 -3.18 13.96
N ASN A 110 -1.59 -2.33 14.73
CA ASN A 110 -3.03 -2.13 14.56
C ASN A 110 -3.36 -1.47 13.21
N ALA A 111 -2.58 -0.49 12.76
CA ALA A 111 -2.73 0.08 11.41
C ALA A 111 -2.47 -0.96 10.31
N ALA A 112 -1.47 -1.84 10.50
CA ALA A 112 -1.21 -2.95 9.57
C ALA A 112 -2.40 -3.93 9.51
N GLU A 113 -2.94 -4.29 10.68
CA GLU A 113 -4.08 -5.19 10.83
C GLU A 113 -5.34 -4.63 10.15
N ILE A 114 -5.72 -3.39 10.44
CA ILE A 114 -6.83 -2.70 9.74
C ILE A 114 -6.61 -2.65 8.22
N GLY A 115 -5.35 -2.44 7.80
CA GLY A 115 -4.96 -2.40 6.39
C GLY A 115 -5.23 -3.71 5.67
N ILE A 116 -4.92 -4.85 6.28
CA ILE A 116 -5.19 -6.17 5.69
C ILE A 116 -6.66 -6.61 5.89
N GLU A 117 -7.29 -6.27 7.01
CA GLU A 117 -8.68 -6.60 7.34
C GLU A 117 -9.63 -6.14 6.23
N HIS A 118 -9.49 -4.88 5.80
CA HIS A 118 -10.27 -4.29 4.71
C HIS A 118 -9.97 -4.87 3.32
N ASN A 119 -9.13 -5.89 3.22
CA ASN A 119 -8.83 -6.63 1.99
C ASN A 119 -9.11 -8.13 2.12
N LEU A 120 -9.58 -8.63 3.27
CA LEU A 120 -9.82 -10.05 3.47
C LEU A 120 -10.89 -10.59 2.49
N GLY A 121 -10.58 -11.73 1.85
CA GLY A 121 -11.44 -12.35 0.84
C GLY A 121 -11.29 -11.76 -0.57
N LEU A 122 -10.40 -10.77 -0.78
CA LEU A 122 -10.20 -10.18 -2.09
C LEU A 122 -9.48 -11.15 -3.03
N THR A 123 -10.22 -11.67 -4.02
CA THR A 123 -9.72 -12.62 -5.02
C THR A 123 -8.87 -11.94 -6.10
N CYS A 124 -8.06 -12.72 -6.82
CA CYS A 124 -7.31 -12.28 -7.99
C CYS A 124 -7.94 -12.88 -9.25
N ASP A 125 -8.89 -12.15 -9.85
CA ASP A 125 -9.57 -12.52 -11.11
C ASP A 125 -9.73 -11.27 -12.00
N PRO A 126 -8.63 -10.78 -12.60
CA PRO A 126 -8.69 -9.57 -13.42
C PRO A 126 -9.27 -9.83 -14.82
N ILE A 127 -9.90 -8.81 -15.39
CA ILE A 127 -10.49 -8.88 -16.73
C ILE A 127 -9.42 -9.17 -17.77
N GLY A 128 -9.61 -10.25 -18.52
CA GLY A 128 -8.68 -10.69 -19.56
C GLY A 128 -7.31 -11.12 -19.03
N GLY A 129 -7.15 -11.35 -17.72
CA GLY A 129 -5.85 -11.65 -17.11
C GLY A 129 -4.91 -10.44 -17.03
N LEU A 130 -5.40 -9.23 -17.30
CA LEU A 130 -4.59 -8.02 -17.40
C LEU A 130 -4.47 -7.29 -16.06
N VAL A 131 -3.31 -6.70 -15.77
CA VAL A 131 -3.10 -5.88 -14.58
C VAL A 131 -3.65 -4.46 -14.78
N GLN A 132 -4.94 -4.38 -15.10
CA GLN A 132 -5.68 -3.14 -15.40
C GLN A 132 -6.94 -3.09 -14.54
N VAL A 133 -7.97 -3.87 -14.91
CA VAL A 133 -9.24 -3.93 -14.18
C VAL A 133 -9.32 -5.27 -13.43
N PRO A 134 -9.52 -5.30 -12.11
CA PRO A 134 -9.72 -4.18 -11.18
C PRO A 134 -8.45 -3.67 -10.47
N CYS A 135 -7.27 -3.99 -11.00
CA CYS A 135 -6.00 -3.76 -10.33
C CYS A 135 -5.68 -2.27 -10.08
N ILE A 136 -5.98 -1.40 -11.05
CA ILE A 136 -5.69 0.03 -10.99
C ILE A 136 -6.52 0.68 -9.88
N GLU A 137 -7.85 0.51 -9.89
CA GLU A 137 -8.70 1.10 -8.85
C GLU A 137 -8.45 0.50 -7.48
N ARG A 138 -8.04 -0.78 -7.38
CA ARG A 138 -7.68 -1.39 -6.09
C ARG A 138 -6.48 -0.71 -5.41
N ASN A 139 -5.55 -0.15 -6.18
CA ASN A 139 -4.43 0.63 -5.63
C ASN A 139 -4.89 2.01 -5.14
N ALA A 140 -5.77 2.68 -5.90
CA ALA A 140 -6.39 3.94 -5.49
C ALA A 140 -7.27 3.77 -4.23
N MET A 141 -8.05 2.69 -4.15
CA MET A 141 -8.87 2.35 -2.99
C MET A 141 -8.08 2.09 -1.70
N GLY A 142 -6.75 1.93 -1.76
CA GLY A 142 -5.90 1.97 -0.56
C GLY A 142 -6.14 3.23 0.28
N ARG A 143 -6.47 4.34 -0.39
CA ARG A 143 -6.83 5.64 0.18
C ARG A 143 -7.86 5.59 1.32
N SER A 144 -9.00 4.93 1.12
CA SER A 144 -10.08 4.91 2.13
C SER A 144 -9.70 4.14 3.40
N LYS A 145 -8.76 3.20 3.27
CA LYS A 145 -8.28 2.33 4.34
C LYS A 145 -7.21 2.99 5.21
N LEU A 146 -6.63 4.10 4.73
CA LEU A 146 -5.62 4.90 5.44
C LEU A 146 -6.25 6.03 6.27
N SER A 147 -7.35 6.66 5.83
CA SER A 147 -7.99 7.76 6.58
C SER A 147 -8.60 7.33 7.92
N THR A 148 -8.98 6.07 8.04
CA THR A 148 -9.54 5.48 9.26
C THR A 148 -8.50 5.22 10.35
N GLN A 149 -7.20 5.45 10.10
CA GLN A 149 -6.10 5.17 11.04
C GLN A 149 -5.89 6.28 12.09
N HIS A 150 -6.87 7.18 12.30
CA HIS A 150 -6.89 8.15 13.41
C HIS A 150 -7.36 7.56 14.75
N VAL A 151 -7.43 6.22 14.86
CA VAL A 151 -7.80 5.52 16.11
C VAL A 151 -6.58 5.28 16.99
#